data_AF-A0A972U1T5-F1
#
_entry.id   AF-A0A972U1T5-F1
#
_cell.length_a   1.000
_cell.length_b   1.000
_cell.length_c   1.000
_cell.angle_alpha   90.00
_cell.angle_beta   90.00
_cell.angle_gamma   90.00
#
_symmetry.space_group_name_H-M   'P 1'
#
loop_
_entity.id
_entity.type
_entity.pdbx_description
1 polymer ?
#
loop_
_entity_poly.entity_id
_entity_poly.type
_entity_poly.pdbx_seq_one_letter_code
_entity_poly.pdbx_strand_id
1 'polypeptide(L)'
;MLDARVHIIGAWDIPSTIYLTPAHVEGDYYREASAAFDAAVATGLEGLEAPGIQVEKQLIEGSASKALHDAARGALSLVIGSHGTGSTFPGMHLGSTASYCVDHAPCPVALIRESVT
;
A
#
# COMPACT_ATOMS: atom_id res chain seq x y z
N MET A 1 17.71 10.69 -19.66
CA MET A 1 17.00 11.06 -18.42
C MET A 1 15.70 10.28 -18.47
N LEU A 2 15.50 9.27 -17.63
CA LEU A 2 14.25 8.52 -17.59
C LEU A 2 13.26 9.37 -16.80
N ASP A 3 12.19 9.84 -17.44
CA ASP A 3 11.06 10.51 -16.79
C ASP A 3 10.20 9.46 -16.07
N ALA A 4 10.80 8.82 -15.07
CA ALA A 4 10.19 7.72 -14.34
C ALA A 4 9.32 8.29 -13.21
N ARG A 5 8.06 7.89 -13.17
CA ARG A 5 7.10 8.28 -12.14
C ARG A 5 6.79 7.10 -11.25
N VAL A 6 6.92 7.30 -9.94
CA VAL A 6 6.53 6.33 -8.92
C VAL A 6 5.30 6.87 -8.21
N HIS A 7 4.19 6.15 -8.33
CA HIS A 7 2.97 6.46 -7.60
C HIS A 7 2.84 5.53 -6.41
N ILE A 8 3.00 6.08 -5.20
CA ILE A 8 2.86 5.34 -3.95
C ILE A 8 1.42 5.45 -3.48
N ILE A 9 0.74 4.29 -3.42
CA ILE A 9 -0.66 4.18 -3.03
C ILE A 9 -0.76 3.57 -1.64
N GLY A 10 -1.38 4.32 -0.73
CA GLY A 10 -1.89 3.81 0.54
C GLY A 10 -3.40 3.67 0.48
N ALA A 11 -3.96 2.76 1.28
CA ALA A 11 -5.40 2.71 1.48
C ALA A 11 -5.74 2.57 2.96
N TRP A 12 -6.87 3.13 3.36
CA TRP A 12 -7.38 3.09 4.72
C TRP A 12 -8.89 2.89 4.69
N ASP A 13 -9.44 2.24 5.70
CA ASP A 13 -10.87 2.04 5.82
C ASP A 13 -11.27 2.16 7.29
N ILE A 14 -12.52 2.56 7.54
CA ILE A 14 -13.06 2.60 8.89
C ILE A 14 -13.43 1.17 9.27
N PRO A 15 -12.81 0.59 10.31
CA PRO A 15 -13.12 -0.77 10.69
C PRO A 15 -14.58 -0.87 11.13
N SER A 16 -15.25 -1.94 10.70
CA SER A 16 -16.66 -2.22 11.05
C SER A 16 -16.90 -2.33 12.56
N THR A 17 -15.84 -2.47 13.37
CA THR A 17 -15.91 -2.44 14.84
C THR A 17 -16.36 -1.10 15.40
N ILE A 18 -16.32 -0.01 14.62
CA ILE A 18 -16.84 1.30 15.03
C ILE A 18 -18.32 1.23 15.48
N TYR A 19 -19.11 0.33 14.89
CA TYR A 19 -20.52 0.13 15.25
C TYR A 19 -20.70 -0.58 16.61
N LEU A 20 -19.69 -1.29 17.09
CA LEU A 20 -19.72 -2.00 18.37
C LEU A 20 -19.14 -1.15 19.50
N THR A 21 -18.11 -0.37 19.21
CA THR A 21 -17.43 0.51 20.16
C THR A 21 -17.10 1.84 19.47
N PRO A 22 -17.93 2.89 19.66
CA PRO A 22 -17.63 4.21 19.12
C PRO A 22 -16.56 4.89 19.99
N ALA A 23 -15.32 4.41 19.87
CA ALA A 23 -14.15 4.94 20.58
C ALA A 23 -13.45 6.09 19.82
N HIS A 24 -13.72 6.24 18.52
CA HIS A 24 -13.09 7.21 17.63
C HIS A 24 -14.13 7.85 16.69
N VAL A 25 -13.92 9.10 16.32
CA VAL A 25 -14.65 9.73 15.20
C VAL A 25 -13.90 9.50 13.89
N GLU A 26 -14.60 9.58 12.76
CA GLU A 26 -14.03 9.36 11.41
C GLU A 26 -12.70 10.11 11.15
N GLY A 27 -12.60 11.36 11.62
CA GLY A 27 -11.39 12.17 11.48
C GLY A 27 -10.15 11.63 12.21
N ASP A 28 -10.33 10.80 13.23
CA ASP A 28 -9.22 10.17 13.95
C ASP A 28 -8.60 9.05 13.11
N TYR A 29 -9.45 8.22 12.47
CA TYR A 29 -9.00 7.13 11.60
C TYR A 29 -8.20 7.63 10.40
N TYR A 30 -8.68 8.68 9.72
CA TYR A 30 -7.93 9.28 8.62
C TYR A 30 -6.58 9.83 9.08
N ARG A 31 -6.54 10.53 10.23
CA ARG A 31 -5.31 11.13 10.75
C ARG A 31 -4.27 10.06 11.09
N GLU A 32 -4.69 8.99 11.77
CA GLU A 32 -3.82 7.87 12.10
C GLU A 32 -3.31 7.17 10.85
N ALA A 33 -4.19 6.90 9.88
CA ALA A 33 -3.82 6.30 8.61
C ALA A 33 -2.85 7.19 7.82
N SER A 34 -3.10 8.49 7.75
CA SER A 34 -2.22 9.47 7.09
C SER A 34 -0.84 9.51 7.73
N ALA A 35 -0.78 9.54 9.06
CA ALA A 35 0.49 9.54 9.78
C ALA A 35 1.28 8.24 9.56
N ALA A 36 0.60 7.08 9.62
CA ALA A 36 1.22 5.79 9.35
C ALA A 36 1.71 5.67 7.91
N PHE A 37 0.93 6.17 6.94
CA PHE A 37 1.31 6.20 5.53
C PHE A 37 2.52 7.09 5.29
N ASP A 38 2.53 8.32 5.79
CA ASP A 38 3.67 9.23 5.63
C ASP A 38 4.94 8.69 6.30
N ALA A 39 4.82 8.06 7.47
CA ALA A 39 5.95 7.41 8.14
C ALA A 39 6.52 6.24 7.31
N ALA A 40 5.66 5.36 6.79
CA ALA A 40 6.08 4.25 5.95
C ALA A 40 6.77 4.72 4.66
N VAL A 41 6.24 5.78 4.02
CA VAL A 41 6.85 6.37 2.83
C VAL A 41 8.21 6.99 3.17
N ALA A 42 8.32 7.71 4.29
CA ALA A 42 9.58 8.29 4.72
C ALA A 42 10.65 7.21 4.93
N THR A 43 10.32 6.13 5.63
CA THR A 43 11.23 4.98 5.81
C THR A 43 11.61 4.33 4.48
N GLY A 44 10.66 4.10 3.58
CA GLY A 44 10.93 3.47 2.28
C GLY A 44 11.79 4.33 1.33
N LEU A 45 11.80 5.65 1.53
CA LEU A 45 12.60 6.58 0.74
C LEU A 45 13.93 6.97 1.40
N GLU A 46 14.18 6.52 2.63
CA GLU A 46 15.39 6.88 3.37
C GLU A 46 16.65 6.42 2.62
N GLY A 47 17.59 7.35 2.40
CA GLY A 47 18.86 7.08 1.72
C GLY A 47 18.76 6.84 0.21
N LEU A 48 17.59 6.98 -0.42
CA LEU A 48 17.45 6.87 -1.87
C LEU A 48 17.85 8.17 -2.58
N GLU A 49 18.94 8.11 -3.34
CA GLU A 49 19.33 9.16 -4.29
C GLU A 49 18.89 8.76 -5.70
N ALA A 50 17.72 9.23 -6.14
CA ALA A 50 17.16 8.91 -7.45
C ALA A 50 16.82 10.18 -8.26
N PRO A 51 17.83 10.92 -8.74
CA PRO A 51 17.60 12.14 -9.50
C PRO A 51 16.82 11.86 -10.79
N GLY A 52 15.73 12.61 -10.99
CA GLY A 52 14.85 12.48 -12.15
C GLY A 52 13.66 11.54 -11.96
N ILE A 53 13.49 10.92 -10.79
CA ILE A 53 12.26 10.20 -10.45
C ILE A 53 11.27 11.16 -9.79
N GLN A 54 10.05 11.23 -10.34
CA GLN A 54 8.95 11.95 -9.68
C GLN A 54 8.17 10.98 -8.79
N VAL A 55 7.97 11.37 -7.53
CA VAL A 55 7.19 10.57 -6.56
C VAL A 55 5.87 11.27 -6.29
N GLU A 56 4.78 10.56 -6.54
CA GLU A 56 3.42 10.95 -6.17
C GLU A 56 2.93 10.06 -5.03
N LYS A 57 2.27 10.64 -4.03
CA LYS A 57 1.73 9.91 -2.87
C LYS A 57 0.23 10.11 -2.81
N GLN A 58 -0.53 9.03 -2.71
CA GLN A 58 -1.98 9.10 -2.58
C GLN A 58 -2.47 8.10 -1.53
N LEU A 59 -3.23 8.61 -0.55
CA LEU A 59 -3.93 7.80 0.44
C LEU A 59 -5.41 7.76 0.08
N ILE A 60 -5.92 6.55 -0.19
CA ILE A 60 -7.27 6.33 -0.72
C ILE A 60 -8.15 5.71 0.36
N GLU A 61 -9.36 6.23 0.55
CA GLU A 61 -10.36 5.60 1.41
C GLU A 61 -10.95 4.36 0.72
N GLY A 62 -11.02 3.24 1.46
CA GLY A 62 -11.53 1.95 1.04
C GLY A 62 -10.46 0.84 1.01
N SER A 63 -10.77 -0.24 0.28
CA SER A 63 -9.90 -1.42 0.27
C SER A 63 -8.59 -1.20 -0.49
N ALA A 64 -7.46 -1.63 0.08
CA ALA A 64 -6.15 -1.60 -0.57
C ALA A 64 -6.13 -2.36 -1.92
N SER A 65 -6.81 -3.50 -1.98
CA SER A 65 -6.91 -4.31 -3.20
C SER A 65 -7.51 -3.53 -4.37
N LYS A 66 -8.63 -2.83 -4.14
CA LYS A 66 -9.28 -1.99 -5.15
C LYS A 66 -8.43 -0.77 -5.51
N ALA A 67 -7.89 -0.07 -4.51
CA ALA A 67 -7.05 1.11 -4.71
C ALA A 67 -5.84 0.79 -5.60
N LEU A 68 -5.14 -0.31 -5.32
CA LEU A 68 -3.98 -0.75 -6.10
C LEU A 68 -4.37 -1.22 -7.50
N HIS A 69 -5.46 -1.98 -7.64
CA HIS A 69 -5.95 -2.41 -8.97
C HIS A 69 -6.35 -1.21 -9.84
N ASP A 70 -7.01 -0.20 -9.24
CA ASP A 70 -7.42 0.99 -9.94
C ASP A 70 -6.22 1.85 -10.37
N ALA A 71 -5.22 2.02 -9.49
CA ALA A 71 -3.98 2.73 -9.79
C ALA A 71 -3.07 1.99 -10.79
N ALA A 72 -3.15 0.66 -10.84
CA ALA A 72 -2.39 -0.17 -11.77
C ALA A 72 -2.83 0.00 -13.23
N ARG A 73 -4.02 0.55 -13.51
CA ARG A 73 -4.48 0.80 -14.88
C ARG A 73 -3.59 1.83 -15.57
N GLY A 74 -2.87 1.39 -16.59
CA GLY A 74 -1.93 2.23 -17.33
C GLY A 74 -0.55 2.36 -16.67
N ALA A 75 -0.31 1.67 -15.55
CA ALA A 75 1.01 1.57 -14.96
C ALA A 75 1.88 0.57 -15.72
N LEU A 76 3.20 0.82 -15.77
CA LEU A 76 4.17 -0.11 -16.36
C LEU A 76 4.34 -1.38 -15.52
N SER A 77 4.22 -1.25 -14.20
CA SER A 77 4.31 -2.34 -13.23
C SER A 77 3.68 -1.92 -11.91
N LEU A 78 3.09 -2.87 -11.20
CA LEU A 78 2.62 -2.72 -9.83
C LEU A 78 3.62 -3.40 -8.89
N VAL A 79 4.19 -2.64 -7.95
CA VAL A 79 5.13 -3.17 -6.94
C VAL A 79 4.40 -3.31 -5.61
N ILE A 80 4.42 -4.51 -5.01
CA ILE A 80 3.76 -4.80 -3.73
C ILE A 80 4.64 -5.66 -2.84
N GLY A 81 4.45 -5.53 -1.52
CA GLY A 81 5.01 -6.46 -0.54
C GLY A 81 4.24 -7.78 -0.51
N SER A 82 4.90 -8.84 -0.01
CA SER A 82 4.25 -10.16 0.16
C SER A 82 3.17 -10.21 1.25
N HIS A 83 3.33 -9.40 2.30
CA HIS A 83 2.44 -9.33 3.45
C HIS A 83 2.30 -7.87 3.90
N GLY A 84 1.17 -7.54 4.52
CA GLY A 84 0.96 -6.25 5.17
C GLY A 84 1.41 -6.27 6.65
N THR A 85 1.08 -5.21 7.36
CA THR A 85 1.29 -5.07 8.83
C THR A 85 0.28 -5.86 9.68
N GLY A 86 -0.67 -6.55 9.05
CA GLY A 86 -1.65 -7.40 9.72
C GLY A 86 -1.06 -8.73 10.22
N SER A 87 -1.85 -9.47 11.01
CA SER A 87 -1.41 -10.75 11.59
C SER A 87 -0.98 -11.75 10.52
N THR A 88 0.28 -12.18 10.58
CA THR A 88 0.79 -13.27 9.74
C THR A 88 0.22 -14.59 10.24
N PHE A 89 -0.47 -15.32 9.36
CA PHE A 89 -1.00 -16.65 9.71
C PHE A 89 0.04 -17.73 9.38
N PRO A 90 0.31 -18.68 10.30
CA PRO A 90 1.18 -19.81 10.01
C PRO A 90 0.73 -20.55 8.75
N GLY A 91 1.65 -20.76 7.80
CA GLY A 91 1.37 -21.44 6.52
C GLY A 91 0.84 -20.53 5.40
N MET A 92 0.63 -19.24 5.65
CA MET A 92 0.24 -18.28 4.61
C MET A 92 1.49 -17.67 3.96
N HIS A 93 1.59 -17.77 2.63
CA HIS A 93 2.72 -17.26 1.87
C HIS A 93 2.51 -15.86 1.31
N LEU A 94 1.25 -15.40 1.23
CA LEU A 94 0.85 -14.10 0.71
C LEU A 94 -0.30 -13.52 1.53
N GLY A 95 -0.26 -12.22 1.80
CA GLY A 95 -1.42 -11.49 2.34
C GLY A 95 -2.56 -11.37 1.32
N SER A 96 -3.78 -11.07 1.79
CA SER A 96 -4.98 -10.96 0.95
C SER A 96 -4.84 -9.95 -0.19
N THR A 97 -4.30 -8.76 0.11
CA THR A 97 -4.03 -7.73 -0.92
C THR A 97 -3.00 -8.21 -1.96
N ALA A 98 -1.96 -8.90 -1.52
CA ALA A 98 -0.92 -9.40 -2.42
C ALA A 98 -1.47 -10.48 -3.36
N SER A 99 -2.22 -11.45 -2.81
CA SER A 99 -2.91 -12.47 -3.61
C SER A 99 -3.85 -11.84 -4.63
N TYR A 100 -4.69 -10.89 -4.21
CA TYR A 100 -5.62 -10.23 -5.11
C TYR A 100 -4.91 -9.52 -6.27
N CYS A 101 -3.86 -8.75 -5.96
CA CYS A 101 -3.11 -8.01 -6.98
C CYS A 101 -2.41 -8.94 -7.97
N VAL A 102 -1.78 -10.02 -7.48
CA VAL A 102 -1.13 -11.01 -8.36
C VAL A 102 -2.13 -11.63 -9.34
N ASP A 103 -3.34 -11.94 -8.87
CA ASP A 103 -4.35 -12.61 -9.67
C ASP A 103 -5.11 -11.65 -10.63
N HIS A 104 -5.24 -10.37 -10.28
CA HIS A 104 -6.19 -9.45 -10.94
C HIS A 104 -5.60 -8.13 -11.42
N ALA A 105 -4.31 -7.83 -11.20
CA ALA A 105 -3.76 -6.56 -11.64
C ALA A 105 -3.80 -6.43 -13.18
N PRO A 106 -4.17 -5.25 -13.71
CA PRO A 106 -4.18 -4.99 -15.15
C PRO A 106 -2.79 -4.74 -15.75
N CYS A 107 -1.71 -4.99 -14.98
CA CYS A 107 -0.32 -4.78 -15.38
C CYS A 107 0.60 -5.81 -14.71
N PRO A 108 1.87 -5.95 -15.16
CA PRO A 108 2.85 -6.83 -14.50
C PRO A 108 2.99 -6.50 -13.00
N VAL A 109 3.09 -7.54 -12.17
CA VAL A 109 3.24 -7.38 -10.71
C VAL A 109 4.63 -7.82 -10.28
N ALA A 110 5.35 -6.92 -9.62
CA ALA A 110 6.59 -7.24 -8.91
C ALA A 110 6.29 -7.42 -7.43
N LEU A 111 6.37 -8.66 -6.96
CA LEU A 111 6.17 -9.01 -5.57
C LEU A 111 7.49 -9.06 -4.82
N ILE A 112 7.65 -8.17 -3.83
CA ILE A 112 8.86 -8.05 -3.03
C ILE A 112 8.69 -8.81 -1.71
N ARG A 113 9.64 -9.69 -1.42
CA ARG A 113 9.77 -10.35 -0.12
C ARG A 113 10.94 -9.73 0.63
N GLU A 114 10.76 -9.57 1.93
CA GLU A 114 11.84 -9.19 2.81
C GLU A 114 12.91 -10.29 2.80
N SER A 115 14.17 -9.92 2.63
CA SER A 115 15.28 -10.85 2.76
C SER A 115 15.42 -11.20 4.24
N VAL A 116 15.11 -12.44 4.60
CA VAL A 116 15.48 -12.99 5.91
C VAL A 116 17.00 -12.91 5.99
N THR A 117 17.50 -12.01 6.84
CA THR A 117 18.92 -11.97 7.23
C THR A 117 19.13 -12.89 8.42
#